data_AF-A0A7W6LMM8-F1
#
_entry.id   AF-A0A7W6LMM8-F1
#
_cell.length_a   1.000
_cell.length_b   1.000
_cell.length_c   1.000
_cell.angle_alpha   90.00
_cell.angle_beta   90.00
_cell.angle_gamma   90.00
#
_symmetry.space_group_name_H-M   'P 1'
#
loop_
_entity.id
_entity.type
_entity.pdbx_description
1 polymer ?
#
loop_
_entity_poly.entity_id
_entity_poly.type
_entity_poly.pdbx_seq_one_letter_code
_entity_poly.pdbx_strand_id
1 'polypeptide(L)'
;MHRFANPARFLKIARPLTGWLLWPGILLLLAGCASGLFLTPADYLQGNTVRILYIHVPAAWLGMAGWTGIAVSGLMQLVWRHPLAAVAGRAIAAPGALFTAICLMTGSIWGRPTWGTWWEWDGRMTSMLVLLFLYLGYIALANGSARQGQGGVSPVTAIFGLVGAINIPIINRSVVWWNSLHQGPSITMRGSSIDGSLLWPLGLTLFGFTLLFAAIVLMRMRAILAQNKVEARMQRLTRG
;
A
#
# COMPACT_ATOMS: atom_id res chain seq x y z
N MET A 1 -26.16 8.25 -6.02
CA MET A 1 -24.70 7.98 -5.91
C MET A 1 -23.79 9.23 -5.93
N HIS A 2 -24.31 10.46 -5.81
CA HIS A 2 -23.49 11.70 -5.86
C HIS A 2 -23.14 12.34 -4.51
N ARG A 3 -23.48 11.72 -3.37
CA ARG A 3 -23.36 12.38 -2.05
C ARG A 3 -21.91 12.64 -1.61
N PHE A 4 -20.97 11.78 -2.03
CA PHE A 4 -19.52 11.88 -1.75
C PHE A 4 -18.70 12.49 -2.91
N ALA A 5 -19.35 12.83 -4.02
CA ALA A 5 -18.70 13.45 -5.17
C ALA A 5 -18.30 14.92 -4.93
N ASN A 6 -18.84 15.56 -3.88
CA ASN A 6 -18.51 16.94 -3.53
C ASN A 6 -17.23 16.99 -2.66
N PRO A 7 -16.13 17.61 -3.14
CA PRO A 7 -14.88 17.71 -2.39
C PRO A 7 -15.04 18.34 -1.00
N ALA A 8 -15.95 19.31 -0.84
CA ALA A 8 -16.18 19.94 0.46
C ALA A 8 -16.81 18.98 1.47
N ARG A 9 -17.72 18.09 1.02
CA ARG A 9 -18.32 17.06 1.87
C ARG A 9 -17.30 15.98 2.23
N PHE A 10 -16.48 15.56 1.26
CA PHE A 10 -15.37 14.64 1.53
C PHE A 10 -14.42 15.21 2.60
N LEU A 11 -14.03 16.48 2.49
CA LEU A 11 -13.13 17.11 3.46
C LEU A 11 -13.71 17.16 4.88
N LYS A 12 -15.04 17.35 5.03
CA LYS A 12 -15.72 17.33 6.34
C LYS A 12 -15.61 15.97 7.03
N ILE A 13 -15.59 14.88 6.27
CA ILE A 13 -15.47 13.51 6.80
C ILE A 13 -13.99 13.13 6.96
N ALA A 14 -13.17 13.39 5.94
CA ALA A 14 -11.77 12.98 5.88
C ALA A 14 -10.93 13.60 7.01
N ARG A 15 -11.23 14.84 7.43
CA ARG A 15 -10.50 15.53 8.50
C ARG A 15 -10.58 14.82 9.86
N PRO A 16 -11.76 14.64 10.48
CA PRO A 16 -11.86 13.91 11.75
C PRO A 16 -11.45 12.44 11.58
N LEU A 17 -11.83 11.81 10.46
CA LEU A 17 -11.48 10.41 10.21
C LEU A 17 -9.96 10.18 10.15
N THR A 18 -9.18 11.15 9.66
CA THR A 18 -7.71 11.06 9.69
C THR A 18 -7.22 10.86 11.12
N GLY A 19 -7.72 11.62 12.10
CA GLY A 19 -7.33 11.49 13.50
C GLY A 19 -7.78 10.15 14.11
N TRP A 20 -9.01 9.72 13.81
CA TRP A 20 -9.57 8.44 14.26
C TRP A 20 -8.86 7.21 13.70
N LEU A 21 -8.17 7.34 12.56
CA LEU A 21 -7.33 6.28 12.02
C LEU A 21 -5.88 6.40 12.50
N LEU A 22 -5.35 7.62 12.56
CA LEU A 22 -3.95 7.87 12.90
C LEU A 22 -3.63 7.42 14.32
N TRP A 23 -4.38 7.89 15.33
CA TRP A 23 -4.03 7.64 16.73
C TRP A 23 -4.17 6.17 17.14
N PRO A 24 -5.29 5.48 16.85
CA PRO A 24 -5.38 4.04 17.08
C PRO A 24 -4.35 3.27 16.25
N GLY A 25 -4.05 3.71 15.03
CA GLY A 25 -3.01 3.11 14.20
C GLY A 25 -1.63 3.17 14.83
N ILE A 26 -1.22 4.33 15.36
CA ILE A 26 0.05 4.48 16.10
C ILE A 26 0.05 3.57 17.33
N LEU A 27 -1.03 3.57 18.13
CA LEU A 27 -1.10 2.79 19.36
C LEU A 27 -1.00 1.28 19.08
N LEU A 28 -1.76 0.77 18.10
CA LEU A 28 -1.71 -0.64 17.70
C LEU A 28 -0.35 -1.01 17.12
N LEU A 29 0.27 -0.13 16.33
CA LEU A 29 1.60 -0.39 15.78
C LEU A 29 2.65 -0.48 16.90
N LEU A 30 2.66 0.46 17.83
CA LEU A 30 3.60 0.46 18.96
C LEU A 30 3.39 -0.78 19.85
N ALA A 31 2.13 -1.10 20.17
CA ALA A 31 1.80 -2.29 20.95
C ALA A 31 2.24 -3.57 20.21
N GLY A 32 1.90 -3.70 18.93
CA GLY A 32 2.27 -4.84 18.09
C GLY A 32 3.77 -5.03 17.96
N CYS A 33 4.52 -3.96 17.65
CA CYS A 33 5.97 -4.00 17.57
C CYS A 33 6.62 -4.32 18.92
N ALA A 34 6.16 -3.73 20.03
CA ALA A 34 6.68 -4.02 21.35
C ALA A 34 6.42 -5.50 21.74
N SER A 35 5.20 -5.99 21.50
CA SER A 35 4.88 -7.39 21.76
C SER A 35 5.67 -8.36 20.89
N GLY A 36 5.82 -8.07 19.59
CA GLY A 36 6.61 -8.88 18.66
C GLY A 36 8.12 -8.86 18.95
N LEU A 37 8.61 -7.84 19.66
CA LEU A 37 10.01 -7.76 20.04
C LEU A 37 10.29 -8.37 21.41
N PHE A 38 9.37 -8.28 22.36
CA PHE A 38 9.65 -8.66 23.76
C PHE A 38 8.86 -9.86 24.28
N LEU A 39 7.69 -10.15 23.70
CA LEU A 39 6.74 -11.13 24.26
C LEU A 39 6.64 -12.42 23.43
N THR A 40 7.14 -12.42 22.19
CA THR A 40 7.04 -13.58 21.31
C THR A 40 8.25 -14.50 21.42
N PRO A 41 8.03 -15.83 21.47
CA PRO A 41 9.12 -16.78 21.46
C PRO A 41 9.91 -16.73 20.15
N ALA A 42 11.12 -17.28 20.18
CA ALA A 42 11.87 -17.53 18.95
C ALA A 42 11.17 -18.63 18.14
N ASP A 43 11.18 -18.50 16.81
CA ASP A 43 10.67 -19.55 15.92
C ASP A 43 11.62 -20.76 15.93
N TYR A 44 11.07 -21.96 15.74
CA TYR A 44 11.85 -23.20 15.77
C TYR A 44 12.93 -23.25 14.68
N LEU A 45 12.66 -22.74 13.48
CA LEU A 45 13.61 -22.76 12.35
C LEU A 45 14.36 -21.44 12.22
N GLN A 46 13.66 -20.32 12.39
CA GLN A 46 14.18 -18.98 12.10
C GLN A 46 14.75 -18.28 13.35
N GLY A 47 14.57 -18.85 14.54
CA GLY A 47 15.01 -18.25 15.79
C GLY A 47 14.42 -16.85 15.97
N ASN A 48 15.26 -15.87 16.30
CA ASN A 48 14.83 -14.48 16.51
C ASN A 48 14.59 -13.69 15.22
N THR A 49 14.98 -14.20 14.04
CA THR A 49 14.81 -13.46 12.78
C THR A 49 13.33 -13.38 12.37
N VAL A 50 12.50 -14.31 12.87
CA VAL A 50 11.03 -14.29 12.69
C VAL A 50 10.40 -12.97 13.12
N ARG A 51 11.02 -12.20 14.02
CA ARG A 51 10.49 -10.91 14.48
C ARG A 51 10.39 -9.86 13.36
N ILE A 52 11.11 -10.05 12.25
CA ILE A 52 10.97 -9.22 11.04
C ILE A 52 9.57 -9.38 10.42
N LEU A 53 8.89 -10.51 10.63
CA LEU A 53 7.50 -10.79 10.22
C LEU A 53 6.56 -9.63 10.53
N TYR A 54 6.69 -9.03 11.71
CA TYR A 54 5.79 -8.00 12.23
C TYR A 54 5.83 -6.69 11.44
N ILE A 55 6.88 -6.47 10.65
CA ILE A 55 7.02 -5.33 9.74
C ILE A 55 6.85 -5.79 8.29
N HIS A 56 7.51 -6.89 7.93
CA HIS A 56 7.58 -7.37 6.56
C HIS A 56 6.20 -7.77 6.00
N VAL A 57 5.42 -8.56 6.76
CA VAL A 57 4.12 -9.07 6.26
C VAL A 57 3.09 -7.95 6.08
N PRO A 58 2.90 -7.03 7.06
CA PRO A 58 2.04 -5.87 6.83
C PRO A 58 2.51 -5.02 5.64
N ALA A 59 3.83 -4.88 5.44
CA ALA A 59 4.37 -4.12 4.32
C ALA A 59 4.11 -4.79 2.96
N ALA A 60 4.26 -6.11 2.87
CA ALA A 60 3.89 -6.88 1.68
C ALA A 60 2.40 -6.70 1.35
N TRP A 61 1.54 -6.84 2.37
CA TRP A 61 0.09 -6.70 2.21
C TRP A 61 -0.29 -5.29 1.75
N LEU A 62 0.23 -4.25 2.39
CA LEU A 62 -0.09 -2.86 2.05
C LEU A 62 0.50 -2.40 0.72
N GLY A 63 1.66 -2.94 0.31
CA GLY A 63 2.20 -2.73 -1.03
C GLY A 63 1.24 -3.26 -2.10
N MET A 64 0.74 -4.49 -1.95
CA MET A 64 -0.24 -5.03 -2.90
C MET A 64 -1.60 -4.34 -2.81
N ALA A 65 -2.14 -4.14 -1.60
CA ALA A 65 -3.44 -3.51 -1.37
C ALA A 65 -3.48 -2.07 -1.88
N GLY A 66 -2.37 -1.33 -1.76
CA GLY A 66 -2.24 0.00 -2.35
C GLY A 66 -2.39 -0.03 -3.87
N TRP A 67 -1.78 -1.01 -4.55
CA TRP A 67 -1.86 -1.08 -6.00
C TRP A 67 -3.26 -1.48 -6.46
N THR A 68 -3.89 -2.42 -5.75
CA THR A 68 -5.31 -2.72 -5.93
C THR A 68 -6.17 -1.45 -5.76
N GLY A 69 -5.87 -0.62 -4.76
CA GLY A 69 -6.54 0.67 -4.55
C GLY A 69 -6.35 1.65 -5.72
N ILE A 70 -5.17 1.67 -6.35
CA ILE A 70 -4.91 2.44 -7.57
C ILE A 70 -5.74 1.90 -8.74
N ALA A 71 -5.77 0.59 -8.94
CA ALA A 71 -6.53 -0.05 -10.01
C ALA A 71 -8.03 0.23 -9.86
N VAL A 72 -8.59 0.09 -8.65
CA VAL A 72 -9.98 0.44 -8.34
C VAL A 72 -10.24 1.92 -8.60
N SER A 73 -9.31 2.81 -8.20
CA SER A 73 -9.41 4.24 -8.49
C SER A 73 -9.42 4.52 -10.00
N GLY A 74 -8.57 3.85 -10.78
CA GLY A 74 -8.55 3.95 -12.24
C GLY A 74 -9.87 3.48 -12.87
N LEU A 75 -10.42 2.35 -12.41
CA LEU A 75 -11.72 1.85 -12.85
C LEU A 75 -12.84 2.85 -12.52
N MET A 76 -12.86 3.36 -11.29
CA MET A 76 -13.83 4.35 -10.83
C MET A 76 -13.80 5.63 -11.66
N GLN A 77 -12.61 6.04 -12.08
CA GLN A 77 -12.42 7.19 -12.96
C GLN A 77 -12.92 6.90 -14.38
N LEU A 78 -12.57 5.76 -14.98
CA LEU A 78 -12.89 5.47 -16.38
C LEU A 78 -14.38 5.19 -16.59
N VAL A 79 -14.99 4.38 -15.71
CA VAL A 79 -16.37 3.93 -15.85
C VAL A 79 -17.37 4.96 -15.34
N TRP A 80 -17.15 5.48 -14.13
CA TRP A 80 -18.11 6.38 -13.46
C TRP A 80 -17.70 7.85 -13.46
N ARG A 81 -16.51 8.18 -13.97
CA ARG A 81 -15.97 9.56 -13.93
C ARG A 81 -16.01 10.16 -12.53
N HIS A 82 -15.76 9.35 -11.51
CA HIS A 82 -15.89 9.79 -10.12
C HIS A 82 -14.83 10.86 -9.79
N PRO A 83 -15.22 12.05 -9.28
CA PRO A 83 -14.34 13.22 -9.21
C PRO A 83 -13.16 13.05 -8.23
N LEU A 84 -13.28 12.15 -7.24
CA LEU A 84 -12.21 11.87 -6.28
C LEU A 84 -11.35 10.67 -6.67
N ALA A 85 -11.71 9.93 -7.73
CA ALA A 85 -11.01 8.69 -8.07
C ALA A 85 -9.55 8.94 -8.47
N ALA A 86 -9.30 9.92 -9.35
CA ALA A 86 -7.95 10.34 -9.71
C ALA A 86 -7.13 10.80 -8.50
N VAL A 87 -7.77 11.52 -7.58
CA VAL A 87 -7.14 12.02 -6.34
C VAL A 87 -6.76 10.86 -5.42
N ALA A 88 -7.64 9.86 -5.28
CA ALA A 88 -7.39 8.66 -4.48
C ALA A 88 -6.19 7.88 -5.03
N GLY A 89 -6.17 7.58 -6.34
CA GLY A 89 -5.04 6.87 -6.97
C GLY A 89 -3.70 7.58 -6.74
N ARG A 90 -3.65 8.90 -6.95
CA ARG A 90 -2.45 9.72 -6.67
C ARG A 90 -2.05 9.73 -5.20
N ALA A 91 -3.02 9.76 -4.30
CA ALA A 91 -2.78 9.75 -2.87
C ALA A 91 -2.21 8.41 -2.39
N ILE A 92 -2.69 7.30 -2.94
CA ILE A 92 -2.29 5.93 -2.61
C ILE A 92 -0.89 5.58 -3.13
N ALA A 93 -0.49 6.13 -4.28
CA ALA A 93 0.74 5.74 -4.96
C ALA A 93 2.01 5.87 -4.12
N ALA A 94 2.23 7.01 -3.45
CA ALA A 94 3.42 7.21 -2.63
C ALA A 94 3.51 6.28 -1.39
N PRO A 95 2.48 6.16 -0.52
CA PRO A 95 2.55 5.23 0.60
C PRO A 95 2.62 3.77 0.12
N GLY A 96 1.91 3.39 -0.94
CA GLY A 96 2.02 2.04 -1.52
C GLY A 96 3.44 1.69 -2.00
N ALA A 97 4.09 2.63 -2.70
CA ALA A 97 5.49 2.50 -3.11
C ALA A 97 6.42 2.32 -1.91
N LEU A 98 6.22 3.10 -0.85
CA LEU A 98 7.02 3.03 0.38
C LEU A 98 6.88 1.66 1.06
N PHE A 99 5.65 1.15 1.22
CA PHE A 99 5.45 -0.18 1.81
C PHE A 99 6.03 -1.29 0.93
N THR A 100 5.99 -1.12 -0.40
CA THR A 100 6.63 -2.06 -1.33
C THR A 100 8.15 -2.06 -1.17
N ALA A 101 8.77 -0.88 -1.03
CA ALA A 101 10.20 -0.74 -0.77
C ALA A 101 10.59 -1.30 0.60
N ILE A 102 9.80 -1.04 1.65
CA ILE A 102 10.00 -1.61 2.98
C ILE A 102 9.92 -3.14 2.92
N CYS A 103 8.96 -3.70 2.20
CA CYS A 103 8.83 -5.15 2.00
C CYS A 103 10.08 -5.73 1.34
N LEU A 104 10.58 -5.14 0.25
CA LEU A 104 11.80 -5.61 -0.43
C LEU A 104 13.02 -5.53 0.48
N MET A 105 13.20 -4.42 1.19
CA MET A 105 14.33 -4.22 2.09
C MET A 105 14.30 -5.20 3.26
N THR A 106 13.16 -5.30 3.96
CA THR A 106 12.99 -6.22 5.09
C THR A 106 13.05 -7.68 4.64
N GLY A 107 12.54 -8.00 3.45
CA GLY A 107 12.64 -9.34 2.88
C GLY A 107 14.08 -9.74 2.59
N SER A 108 14.88 -8.81 2.04
CA SER A 108 16.31 -9.02 1.81
C SER A 108 17.08 -9.24 3.13
N ILE A 109 16.81 -8.41 4.14
CA ILE A 109 17.41 -8.54 5.48
C ILE A 109 17.03 -9.88 6.13
N TRP A 110 15.78 -10.30 5.99
CA TRP A 110 15.30 -11.57 6.52
C TRP A 110 15.86 -12.77 5.75
N GLY A 111 16.11 -12.61 4.45
CA GLY A 111 16.59 -13.69 3.60
C GLY A 111 18.02 -14.12 3.92
N ARG A 112 18.91 -13.18 4.26
CA ARG A 112 20.32 -13.51 4.54
C ARG A 112 20.50 -14.56 5.65
N PRO A 113 19.91 -14.41 6.86
CA PRO A 113 20.05 -15.41 7.90
C PRO A 113 19.19 -16.66 7.68
N THR A 114 18.07 -16.56 6.95
CA THR A 114 17.12 -17.68 6.79
C THR A 114 17.51 -18.62 5.64
N TRP A 115 18.00 -18.07 4.53
CA TRP A 115 18.28 -18.82 3.30
C TRP A 115 19.70 -18.59 2.76
N GLY A 116 20.54 -17.83 3.47
CA GLY A 116 21.93 -17.61 3.09
C GLY A 116 22.15 -16.57 1.98
N THR A 117 21.11 -15.95 1.43
CA THR A 117 21.22 -14.93 0.37
C THR A 117 20.34 -13.70 0.64
N TRP A 118 20.78 -12.54 0.18
CA TRP A 118 20.02 -11.28 0.25
C TRP A 118 18.98 -11.15 -0.86
N TRP A 119 19.19 -11.87 -1.97
CA TRP A 119 18.35 -11.81 -3.16
C TRP A 119 18.36 -13.14 -3.90
N GLU A 120 17.19 -13.53 -4.38
CA GLU A 120 17.00 -14.63 -5.31
C GLU A 120 16.10 -14.14 -6.43
N TRP A 121 16.37 -14.56 -7.67
CA TRP A 121 15.57 -14.15 -8.83
C TRP A 121 14.32 -15.03 -8.98
N ASP A 122 13.63 -15.27 -7.86
CA ASP A 122 12.40 -16.06 -7.85
C ASP A 122 11.19 -15.23 -8.27
N GLY A 123 10.07 -15.92 -8.51
CA GLY A 123 8.83 -15.27 -8.95
C GLY A 123 8.29 -14.25 -7.94
N ARG A 124 8.50 -14.44 -6.64
CA ARG A 124 7.94 -13.56 -5.59
C ARG A 124 8.73 -12.26 -5.48
N MET A 125 10.04 -12.36 -5.32
CA MET A 125 10.93 -11.21 -5.16
C MET A 125 10.93 -10.36 -6.43
N THR A 126 11.01 -11.02 -7.60
CA THR A 126 10.99 -10.34 -8.89
C THR A 126 9.66 -9.62 -9.12
N SER A 127 8.50 -10.27 -8.88
CA SER A 127 7.20 -9.62 -9.07
C SER A 127 6.95 -8.49 -8.07
N MET A 128 7.48 -8.57 -6.84
CA MET A 128 7.43 -7.48 -5.86
C MET A 128 8.33 -6.30 -6.26
N LEU A 129 9.50 -6.56 -6.86
CA LEU A 129 10.35 -5.52 -7.45
C LEU A 129 9.66 -4.85 -8.65
N VAL A 130 9.03 -5.63 -9.52
CA VAL A 130 8.19 -5.11 -10.61
C VAL A 130 7.08 -4.23 -10.05
N LEU A 131 6.45 -4.61 -8.93
CA LEU A 131 5.45 -3.77 -8.28
C LEU A 131 6.02 -2.40 -7.87
N LEU A 132 7.24 -2.36 -7.33
CA LEU A 132 7.90 -1.09 -6.99
C LEU A 132 8.10 -0.21 -8.23
N PHE A 133 8.56 -0.79 -9.35
CA PHE A 133 8.72 -0.04 -10.59
C PHE A 133 7.39 0.41 -11.19
N LEU A 134 6.34 -0.41 -11.10
CA LEU A 134 4.98 -0.03 -11.45
C LEU A 134 4.52 1.19 -10.63
N TYR A 135 4.79 1.22 -9.32
CA TYR A 135 4.56 2.39 -8.47
C TYR A 135 5.28 3.64 -8.94
N LEU A 136 6.58 3.56 -9.22
CA LEU A 136 7.36 4.69 -9.71
C LEU A 136 6.83 5.17 -11.07
N GLY A 137 6.50 4.25 -11.98
CA GLY A 137 5.90 4.56 -13.28
C GLY A 137 4.55 5.24 -13.16
N TYR A 138 3.66 4.75 -12.28
CA TYR A 138 2.37 5.38 -12.04
C TYR A 138 2.53 6.80 -11.46
N ILE A 139 3.44 6.99 -10.50
CA ILE A 139 3.72 8.31 -9.91
C ILE A 139 4.21 9.29 -10.99
N ALA A 140 5.12 8.86 -11.87
CA ALA A 140 5.62 9.67 -12.98
C ALA A 140 4.50 10.07 -13.94
N LEU A 141 3.69 9.10 -14.40
CA LEU A 141 2.56 9.34 -15.31
C LEU A 141 1.49 10.25 -14.69
N ALA A 142 1.16 10.01 -13.42
CA ALA A 142 0.13 10.78 -12.72
C ALA A 142 0.56 12.23 -12.47
N ASN A 143 1.84 12.46 -12.14
CA ASN A 143 2.39 13.80 -11.98
C ASN A 143 2.52 14.54 -13.31
N GLY A 144 2.90 13.85 -14.40
CA GLY A 144 2.93 14.42 -15.74
C GLY A 144 1.53 14.86 -16.21
N SER A 145 0.52 14.01 -15.98
CA SER A 145 -0.86 14.28 -16.36
C SER A 145 -1.49 15.43 -15.56
N ALA A 146 -1.17 15.55 -14.27
CA ALA A 146 -1.72 16.59 -13.41
C ALA A 146 -1.36 18.01 -13.90
N ARG A 147 -0.21 18.19 -14.53
CA ARG A 147 0.27 19.48 -15.06
C ARG A 147 -0.56 20.00 -16.25
N GLN A 148 -1.35 19.14 -16.91
CA GLN A 148 -2.16 19.50 -18.09
C GLN A 148 -3.57 20.03 -17.73
N GLY A 149 -3.88 20.25 -16.46
CA GLY A 149 -5.01 21.10 -16.05
C GLY A 149 -6.41 20.47 -16.07
N GLN A 150 -6.55 19.15 -16.27
CA GLN A 150 -7.88 18.49 -16.28
C GLN A 150 -8.38 18.01 -14.91
N GLY A 151 -7.71 18.38 -13.81
CA GLY A 151 -8.14 18.04 -12.44
C GLY A 151 -8.09 16.54 -12.06
N GLY A 152 -7.78 15.65 -13.02
CA GLY A 152 -7.60 14.21 -12.86
C GLY A 152 -6.30 13.69 -13.49
N VAL A 153 -6.09 12.36 -13.47
CA VAL A 153 -5.00 11.71 -14.22
C VAL A 153 -5.47 11.41 -15.65
N SER A 154 -4.54 11.27 -16.60
CA SER A 154 -4.91 10.92 -17.98
C SER A 154 -5.54 9.52 -18.06
N PRO A 155 -6.37 9.23 -19.07
CA PRO A 155 -6.88 7.88 -19.31
C PRO A 155 -5.76 6.83 -19.42
N VAL A 156 -4.64 7.19 -20.03
CA VAL A 156 -3.44 6.35 -20.12
C VAL A 156 -2.93 5.96 -18.71
N THR A 157 -2.87 6.91 -17.78
CA THR A 157 -2.47 6.63 -16.40
C THR A 157 -3.45 5.71 -15.68
N ALA A 158 -4.76 5.89 -15.91
CA ALA A 158 -5.79 5.03 -15.32
C ALA A 158 -5.72 3.60 -15.87
N ILE A 159 -5.54 3.45 -17.19
CA ILE A 159 -5.36 2.15 -17.85
C ILE A 159 -4.07 1.48 -17.36
N PHE A 160 -2.97 2.22 -17.22
CA PHE A 160 -1.72 1.70 -16.67
C PHE A 160 -1.92 1.08 -15.27
N GLY A 161 -2.67 1.76 -14.39
CA GLY A 161 -3.02 1.23 -13.07
C GLY A 161 -3.82 -0.08 -13.13
N LEU A 162 -4.76 -0.20 -14.08
CA LEU A 162 -5.56 -1.40 -14.30
C LEU A 162 -4.74 -2.57 -14.83
N VAL A 163 -3.92 -2.34 -15.86
CA VAL A 163 -3.06 -3.37 -16.44
C VAL A 163 -2.05 -3.88 -15.41
N GLY A 164 -1.45 -2.99 -14.62
CA GLY A 164 -0.53 -3.40 -13.56
C GLY A 164 -1.18 -4.25 -12.47
N ALA A 165 -2.51 -4.24 -12.32
CA ALA A 165 -3.20 -5.08 -11.34
C ALA A 165 -3.02 -6.58 -11.61
N ILE A 166 -2.67 -6.96 -12.85
CA ILE A 166 -2.29 -8.33 -13.22
C ILE A 166 -1.08 -8.82 -12.40
N ASN A 167 -0.20 -7.92 -11.95
CA ASN A 167 0.96 -8.29 -11.15
C ASN A 167 0.57 -8.79 -9.74
N ILE A 168 -0.58 -8.39 -9.21
CA ILE A 168 -1.02 -8.77 -7.85
C ILE A 168 -1.27 -10.29 -7.70
N PRO A 169 -2.05 -10.96 -8.57
CA PRO A 169 -2.16 -12.41 -8.52
C PRO A 169 -0.83 -13.11 -8.79
N ILE A 170 0.06 -12.54 -9.62
CA ILE A 170 1.41 -13.07 -9.85
C ILE A 170 2.20 -13.09 -8.54
N ILE A 171 2.25 -11.98 -7.80
CA ILE A 171 2.93 -11.92 -6.49
C ILE A 171 2.32 -12.94 -5.52
N ASN A 172 0.99 -12.98 -5.40
CA ASN A 172 0.31 -13.86 -4.45
C ASN A 172 0.54 -15.35 -4.74
N ARG A 173 0.43 -15.74 -6.02
CA ARG A 173 0.52 -17.14 -6.46
C ARG A 173 1.92 -17.58 -6.84
N SER A 174 2.89 -16.67 -6.84
CA SER A 174 4.30 -16.92 -7.20
C SER A 174 4.89 -18.16 -6.52
N VAL A 175 4.63 -18.37 -5.23
CA VAL A 175 5.14 -19.51 -4.44
C VAL A 175 4.49 -20.85 -4.75
N VAL A 176 3.38 -20.85 -5.48
CA VAL A 176 2.73 -22.08 -5.96
C VAL A 176 3.12 -22.35 -7.41
N TRP A 177 3.33 -21.29 -8.20
CA TRP A 177 3.64 -21.40 -9.63
C TRP A 177 5.11 -21.68 -9.91
N TRP A 178 6.02 -21.25 -9.03
CA TRP A 178 7.46 -21.46 -9.17
C TRP A 178 8.09 -22.05 -7.91
N ASN A 179 9.19 -22.77 -8.12
CA ASN A 179 10.10 -23.11 -7.03
C ASN A 179 10.67 -21.83 -6.43
N SER A 180 10.44 -21.62 -5.14
CA SER A 180 10.84 -20.43 -4.42
C SER A 180 11.46 -20.83 -3.10
N LEU A 181 12.43 -20.03 -2.62
CA LEU A 181 12.95 -20.15 -1.26
C LEU A 181 11.88 -19.79 -0.22
N HIS A 182 10.84 -19.07 -0.64
CA HIS A 182 9.76 -18.66 0.22
C HIS A 182 8.87 -19.85 0.59
N GLN A 183 8.50 -19.88 1.85
CA GLN A 183 7.50 -20.80 2.36
C GLN A 183 6.17 -20.61 1.62
N GLY A 184 5.45 -21.72 1.45
CA GLY A 184 4.06 -21.70 0.98
C GLY A 184 3.15 -20.86 1.90
N PRO A 185 1.90 -20.61 1.49
CA PRO A 185 0.99 -19.74 2.23
C PRO A 185 0.80 -20.20 3.69
N SER A 186 1.24 -19.37 4.64
CA SER A 186 1.22 -19.72 6.07
C SER A 186 -0.13 -19.49 6.75
N ILE A 187 -1.06 -18.81 6.08
CA ILE A 187 -2.45 -18.62 6.51
C ILE A 187 -3.33 -19.06 5.36
N THR A 188 -4.16 -20.07 5.61
CA THR A 188 -5.09 -20.63 4.63
C THR A 188 -6.49 -20.76 5.25
N MET A 189 -7.49 -21.03 4.41
CA MET A 189 -8.85 -21.33 4.89
C MET A 189 -8.93 -22.58 5.78
N ARG A 190 -7.87 -23.40 5.82
CA ARG A 190 -7.78 -24.62 6.65
C ARG A 190 -7.03 -24.40 7.98
N GLY A 191 -6.51 -23.19 8.22
CA GLY A 191 -5.73 -22.86 9.40
C GLY A 191 -4.42 -22.14 9.08
N SER A 192 -3.64 -21.86 10.11
CA SER A 192 -2.31 -21.25 9.98
C SER A 192 -1.22 -22.26 10.33
N SER A 193 -0.13 -22.24 9.55
CA SER A 193 1.11 -22.94 9.89
C SER A 193 1.99 -22.12 10.84
N ILE A 194 1.58 -20.90 11.19
CA ILE A 194 2.27 -20.03 12.16
C ILE A 194 1.70 -20.32 13.54
N ASP A 195 2.58 -20.48 14.53
CA ASP A 195 2.19 -20.67 15.92
C ASP A 195 1.33 -19.50 16.42
N GLY A 196 0.29 -19.80 17.21
CA GLY A 196 -0.63 -18.80 17.74
C GLY A 196 0.05 -17.68 18.54
N SER A 197 1.16 -18.00 19.22
CA SER A 197 1.97 -17.02 19.96
C SER A 197 2.58 -15.94 19.06
N LEU A 198 2.83 -16.25 17.78
CA LEU A 198 3.38 -15.32 16.79
C LEU A 198 2.28 -14.55 16.04
N LEU A 199 1.04 -15.02 16.03
CA LEU A 199 -0.05 -14.45 15.23
C LEU A 199 -0.69 -13.20 15.84
N TRP A 200 -0.86 -13.15 17.16
CA TRP A 200 -1.57 -12.03 17.79
C TRP A 200 -0.84 -10.67 17.64
N PRO A 201 0.51 -10.56 17.75
CA PRO A 201 1.20 -9.29 17.50
C PRO A 201 1.18 -8.92 16.02
N LEU A 202 1.17 -9.92 15.13
CA LEU A 202 1.04 -9.72 13.70
C LEU A 202 -0.32 -9.10 13.36
N GLY A 203 -1.39 -9.53 14.05
CA GLY A 203 -2.69 -8.87 13.95
C GLY A 203 -2.61 -7.38 14.33
N LEU A 204 -1.98 -7.07 15.46
CA LEU A 204 -1.81 -5.69 15.91
C LEU A 204 -1.03 -4.83 14.92
N THR A 205 0.10 -5.33 14.40
CA THR A 205 0.89 -4.56 13.42
C THR A 205 0.18 -4.46 12.07
N LEU A 206 -0.50 -5.50 11.60
CA LEU A 206 -1.26 -5.46 10.35
C LEU A 206 -2.39 -4.42 10.42
N PHE A 207 -3.19 -4.44 11.49
CA PHE A 207 -4.25 -3.44 11.67
C PHE A 207 -3.67 -2.04 11.90
N GLY A 208 -2.64 -1.91 12.76
CA GLY A 208 -1.97 -0.64 13.02
C GLY A 208 -1.43 0.01 11.76
N PHE A 209 -0.64 -0.72 10.97
CA PHE A 209 -0.13 -0.23 9.69
C PHE A 209 -1.25 0.08 8.69
N THR A 210 -2.33 -0.71 8.65
CA THR A 210 -3.48 -0.45 7.75
C THR A 210 -4.18 0.87 8.10
N LEU A 211 -4.41 1.13 9.40
CA LEU A 211 -5.01 2.39 9.84
C LEU A 211 -4.09 3.58 9.53
N LEU A 212 -2.78 3.42 9.77
CA LEU A 212 -1.78 4.44 9.42
C LEU A 212 -1.73 4.71 7.92
N PHE A 213 -1.75 3.67 7.08
CA PHE A 213 -1.80 3.77 5.64
C PHE A 213 -3.03 4.56 5.20
N ALA A 214 -4.21 4.21 5.72
CA ALA A 214 -5.47 4.89 5.40
C ALA A 214 -5.44 6.36 5.86
N ALA A 215 -4.92 6.65 7.05
CA ALA A 215 -4.75 8.02 7.54
C ALA A 215 -3.83 8.84 6.61
N ILE A 216 -2.69 8.28 6.20
CA ILE A 216 -1.75 8.92 5.27
C ILE A 216 -2.41 9.17 3.92
N VAL A 217 -3.15 8.20 3.38
CA VAL A 217 -3.88 8.38 2.12
C VAL A 217 -4.90 9.52 2.25
N LEU A 218 -5.68 9.60 3.33
CA LEU A 218 -6.62 10.69 3.55
C LEU A 218 -5.92 12.06 3.65
N MET A 219 -4.78 12.14 4.36
CA MET A 219 -3.96 13.35 4.42
C MET A 219 -3.48 13.78 3.03
N ARG A 220 -3.00 12.84 2.22
CA ARG A 220 -2.54 13.11 0.85
C ARG A 220 -3.68 13.52 -0.07
N MET A 221 -4.86 12.87 0.00
CA MET A 221 -6.03 13.29 -0.77
C MET A 221 -6.43 14.74 -0.44
N ARG A 222 -6.44 15.09 0.85
CA ARG A 222 -6.70 16.47 1.31
C ARG A 222 -5.68 17.46 0.76
N ALA A 223 -4.39 17.11 0.78
CA ALA A 223 -3.32 17.95 0.25
C ALA A 223 -3.47 18.18 -1.26
N ILE A 224 -3.75 17.13 -2.04
CA ILE A 224 -3.97 17.22 -3.49
C ILE A 224 -5.20 18.09 -3.79
N LEU A 225 -6.30 17.91 -3.07
CA LEU A 225 -7.50 18.75 -3.26
C LEU A 225 -7.24 20.23 -2.96
N ALA A 226 -6.43 20.51 -1.94
CA ALA A 226 -6.02 21.88 -1.62
C ALA A 226 -5.16 22.48 -2.73
N GLN A 227 -4.18 21.73 -3.25
CA GLN A 227 -3.32 22.14 -4.36
C GLN A 227 -4.14 22.44 -5.62
N ASN A 228 -5.03 21.52 -6.03
CA ASN A 228 -5.91 21.72 -7.18
C ASN A 228 -6.77 22.99 -7.06
N LYS A 229 -7.23 23.31 -5.84
CA LYS A 229 -8.03 24.53 -5.58
C LYS A 229 -7.18 25.81 -5.73
N VAL A 230 -5.92 25.78 -5.27
CA VAL A 230 -4.99 26.90 -5.42
C VAL A 230 -4.65 27.12 -6.90
N GLU A 231 -4.30 26.06 -7.63
CA GLU A 231 -3.99 26.14 -9.07
C GLU A 231 -5.16 26.69 -9.88
N ALA A 232 -6.38 26.19 -9.63
CA ALA A 232 -7.58 26.69 -10.30
C ALA A 232 -7.87 28.17 -10.00
N ARG A 233 -7.50 28.67 -8.81
CA ARG A 233 -7.63 30.09 -8.46
C ARG A 233 -6.58 30.93 -9.20
N MET A 234 -5.33 30.48 -9.23
CA MET A 234 -4.23 31.17 -9.94
C MET A 234 -4.53 31.31 -11.43
N GLN A 235 -5.03 30.25 -12.09
CA GLN A 235 -5.38 30.29 -13.50
C GLN A 235 -6.49 31.29 -13.83
N ARG A 236 -7.42 31.55 -12.89
CA ARG A 236 -8.46 32.57 -13.07
C ARG A 236 -7.89 33.97 -12.96
N LEU A 237 -6.95 34.20 -12.03
CA LEU A 237 -6.29 35.49 -11.84
C LEU A 237 -5.37 35.86 -13.01
N THR A 238 -4.78 34.88 -13.70
CA THR A 238 -3.95 35.13 -14.90
C THR A 238 -4.75 35.35 -16.18
N ARG A 239 -6.07 35.09 -16.17
CA ARG A 239 -6.96 35.18 -17.34
C ARG A 239 -7.94 36.35 -17.27
N GLY A 240 -8.01 37.07 -16.15
CA GLY A 240 -8.82 38.27 -15.97
C GLY A 240 -7.90 39.48 -15.82
#